data_AF-A0A3R7TKP3-F1
#
_entry.id   AF-A0A3R7TKP3-F1
#
_cell.length_a   1.000
_cell.length_b   1.000
_cell.length_c   1.000
_cell.angle_alpha   90.00
_cell.angle_beta   90.00
_cell.angle_gamma   90.00
#
_symmetry.space_group_name_H-M   'P 1'
#
loop_
_entity.id
_entity.type
_entity.pdbx_description
1 polymer ?
#
loop_
_entity_poly.entity_id
_entity_poly.type
_entity_poly.pdbx_seq_one_letter_code
_entity_poly.pdbx_strand_id
1 'polypeptide(L)'
;MSIFLNKEVKEYTQNYWFGLALPILIGWSCSLVSLSAVVARNSPEGENTLIDYFFFTCFVMGHLVIWPLLSWWLIQRANETDNIARLKGASMSIKLYLVWLLLFIVPSMMSLFSESG
;
A
#
# COMPACT_ATOMS: atom_id res chain seq x y z
N MET A 1 19.06 21.70 27.42
CA MET A 1 17.76 20.98 27.56
C MET A 1 16.95 20.93 26.26
N SER A 2 17.01 21.94 25.37
CA SER A 2 16.27 21.95 24.08
C SER A 2 16.75 20.94 23.02
N ILE A 3 18.03 20.55 23.05
CA ILE A 3 18.63 19.66 22.04
C ILE A 3 18.12 18.22 22.18
N PHE A 4 17.75 17.78 23.39
CA PHE A 4 17.24 16.43 23.66
C PHE A 4 15.76 16.28 23.26
N LEU A 5 14.94 17.29 23.54
CA LEU A 5 13.54 17.36 23.07
C LEU A 5 13.44 17.25 21.55
N ASN A 6 14.38 17.87 20.82
CA ASN A 6 14.39 17.80 19.36
C ASN A 6 14.67 16.38 18.84
N LYS A 7 15.54 15.62 19.51
CA LYS A 7 15.88 14.25 19.10
C LYS A 7 14.72 13.28 19.30
N GLU A 8 14.06 13.33 20.46
CA GLU A 8 12.90 12.45 20.75
C GLU A 8 11.72 12.73 19.82
N VAL A 9 11.40 14.01 19.59
CA VAL A 9 10.32 14.40 18.67
C VAL A 9 10.65 13.99 17.23
N LYS A 10 11.91 14.13 16.82
CA LYS A 10 12.38 13.69 15.50
C LYS A 10 12.26 12.17 15.35
N GLU A 11 12.72 11.41 16.33
CA GLU A 11 12.66 9.94 16.30
C GLU A 11 11.21 9.43 16.31
N TYR A 12 10.35 10.03 17.12
CA TYR A 12 8.92 9.73 17.14
C TYR A 12 8.30 9.98 15.76
N THR A 13 8.56 11.16 15.17
CA THR A 13 8.04 11.53 13.86
C THR A 13 8.53 10.59 12.76
N GLN A 14 9.82 10.23 12.78
CA GLN A 14 10.40 9.29 11.83
C GLN A 14 9.76 7.90 11.94
N ASN A 15 9.60 7.37 13.15
CA ASN A 15 8.97 6.07 13.36
C ASN A 15 7.49 6.07 12.97
N TYR A 16 6.77 7.17 13.21
CA TYR A 16 5.41 7.36 12.75
C TYR A 16 5.32 7.35 11.22
N TRP A 17 6.12 8.16 10.54
CA TRP A 17 6.14 8.19 9.07
C TRP A 17 6.62 6.88 8.46
N PHE A 18 7.54 6.19 9.11
CA PHE A 18 7.96 4.85 8.68
C PHE A 18 6.80 3.86 8.76
N GLY A 19 6.05 3.84 9.88
CA GLY A 19 4.85 3.02 10.02
C GLY A 19 3.76 3.37 9.00
N LEU A 20 3.59 4.68 8.72
CA LEU A 20 2.55 5.19 7.84
C LEU A 20 2.88 5.00 6.37
N ALA A 21 4.00 5.56 5.91
CA ALA A 21 4.33 5.74 4.50
C ALA A 21 4.96 4.50 3.88
N LEU A 22 5.69 3.67 4.64
CA LEU A 22 6.35 2.50 4.07
C LEU A 22 5.35 1.53 3.41
N PRO A 23 4.24 1.12 4.05
CA PRO A 23 3.25 0.25 3.41
C PRO A 23 2.61 0.87 2.17
N ILE A 24 2.36 2.18 2.21
CA ILE A 24 1.77 2.94 1.10
C ILE A 24 2.72 2.91 -0.09
N LEU A 25 3.96 3.34 0.13
CA LEU A 25 4.97 3.43 -0.93
C LEU A 25 5.22 2.06 -1.55
N ILE A 26 5.41 1.01 -0.76
CA ILE A 26 5.66 -0.33 -1.30
C ILE A 26 4.44 -0.86 -2.07
N GLY A 27 3.23 -0.70 -1.53
CA GLY A 27 2.01 -1.13 -2.20
C GLY A 27 1.81 -0.44 -3.55
N TRP A 28 1.94 0.89 -3.59
CA TRP A 28 1.82 1.67 -4.83
C TRP A 28 2.98 1.43 -5.81
N SER A 29 4.21 1.30 -5.32
CA SER A 29 5.37 1.02 -6.19
C SER A 29 5.24 -0.33 -6.88
N CYS A 30 4.79 -1.37 -6.18
CA CYS A 30 4.53 -2.68 -6.79
C CYS A 30 3.58 -2.54 -7.99
N SER A 31 2.53 -1.75 -7.80
CA SER A 31 1.52 -1.56 -8.83
C SER A 31 1.99 -0.68 -9.98
N LEU A 32 2.65 0.45 -9.70
CA LEU A 32 3.20 1.32 -10.73
C LEU A 32 4.25 0.61 -11.59
N VAL A 33 5.11 -0.21 -10.97
CA VAL A 33 6.10 -1.03 -11.69
C VAL A 33 5.43 -2.09 -12.55
N SER A 34 4.37 -2.72 -12.05
CA SER A 34 3.63 -3.72 -12.82
C SER A 34 2.91 -3.08 -14.01
N LEU A 35 2.31 -1.90 -13.81
CA LEU A 35 1.64 -1.15 -14.87
C LEU A 35 2.64 -0.68 -15.94
N SER A 36 3.79 -0.14 -15.53
CA SER A 36 4.81 0.31 -16.49
C SER A 36 5.38 -0.87 -17.28
N ALA A 37 5.51 -2.04 -16.67
CA ALA A 37 5.90 -3.26 -17.36
C ALA A 37 4.87 -3.69 -18.42
N VAL A 38 3.57 -3.56 -18.15
CA VAL A 38 2.53 -3.83 -19.16
C VAL A 38 2.55 -2.79 -20.27
N VAL A 39 2.58 -1.49 -19.93
CA VAL A 39 2.55 -0.40 -20.92
C VAL A 39 3.79 -0.36 -21.82
N ALA A 40 4.96 -0.69 -21.28
CA ALA A 40 6.20 -0.70 -22.05
C ALA A 40 6.27 -1.87 -23.06
N ARG A 41 5.41 -2.88 -22.92
CA ARG A 41 5.35 -4.00 -23.84
C ARG A 41 4.47 -3.64 -25.04
N ASN A 42 5.11 -3.29 -26.14
CA ASN A 42 4.49 -3.26 -27.46
C ASN A 42 4.36 -4.68 -28.04
N SER A 43 3.82 -5.63 -27.28
CA SER A 43 3.60 -7.00 -27.78
C SER A 43 2.30 -7.07 -28.58
N PRO A 44 2.28 -7.69 -29.78
CA PRO A 44 1.05 -8.00 -30.48
C PRO A 44 0.10 -8.79 -29.58
N GLU A 45 -1.20 -8.49 -29.64
CA GLU A 45 -2.22 -9.18 -28.85
C GLU A 45 -2.10 -10.71 -29.02
N GLY A 46 -1.79 -11.41 -27.93
CA GLY A 46 -1.82 -12.88 -27.88
C GLY A 46 -0.47 -13.60 -27.75
N GLU A 47 0.68 -12.97 -28.01
CA GLU A 47 1.98 -13.67 -27.88
C GLU A 47 2.44 -13.86 -26.42
N ASN A 48 1.93 -13.05 -25.49
CA ASN A 48 2.43 -12.99 -24.13
C ASN A 48 1.35 -12.84 -23.04
N THR A 49 0.15 -13.34 -23.31
CA THR A 49 -1.03 -13.23 -22.44
C THR A 49 -0.76 -13.66 -21.00
N LEU A 50 -0.01 -14.74 -20.76
CA LEU A 50 0.34 -15.19 -19.40
C LEU A 50 1.13 -14.15 -18.61
N ILE A 51 2.08 -13.47 -19.26
CA ILE A 51 2.93 -12.47 -18.63
C ILE A 51 2.10 -11.20 -18.34
N ASP A 52 1.18 -10.84 -19.22
CA ASP A 52 0.29 -9.70 -19.02
C ASP A 52 -0.68 -9.95 -17.85
N TYR A 53 -1.26 -11.16 -17.76
CA TYR A 53 -2.06 -11.56 -16.61
C TYR A 53 -1.26 -11.55 -15.30
N PHE A 54 0.01 -11.98 -15.33
CA PHE A 54 0.88 -11.94 -14.17
C PHE A 54 1.09 -10.49 -13.68
N PHE A 55 1.47 -9.57 -14.57
CA PHE A 55 1.66 -8.17 -14.18
C PHE A 55 0.35 -7.50 -13.77
N PHE A 56 -0.77 -7.82 -14.41
CA PHE A 56 -2.07 -7.32 -13.98
C PHE A 56 -2.44 -7.81 -12.57
N THR A 57 -2.12 -9.07 -12.25
CA THR A 57 -2.30 -9.63 -10.90
C THR A 57 -1.40 -8.90 -9.89
N CYS A 58 -0.14 -8.66 -10.22
CA CYS A 58 0.78 -7.88 -9.37
C CYS A 58 0.29 -6.44 -9.18
N PHE A 59 -0.26 -5.82 -10.23
CA PHE A 59 -0.85 -4.49 -10.18
C PHE A 59 -1.98 -4.44 -9.14
N VAL A 60 -2.90 -5.39 -9.17
CA VAL A 60 -4.01 -5.47 -8.21
C VAL A 60 -3.52 -5.82 -6.80
N MET A 61 -2.61 -6.80 -6.69
CA MET A 61 -2.08 -7.27 -5.40
C MET A 61 -1.27 -6.21 -4.64
N GLY A 62 -0.58 -5.30 -5.33
CA GLY A 62 0.21 -4.24 -4.68
C GLY A 62 -0.59 -3.44 -3.65
N HIS A 63 -1.73 -2.90 -4.06
CA HIS A 63 -2.58 -2.12 -3.16
C HIS A 63 -3.47 -2.99 -2.28
N LEU A 64 -4.05 -4.08 -2.81
CA LEU A 64 -5.05 -4.87 -2.07
C LEU A 64 -4.47 -5.85 -1.05
N VAL A 65 -3.23 -6.31 -1.27
CA VAL A 65 -2.63 -7.38 -0.47
C VAL A 65 -1.36 -6.88 0.20
N ILE A 66 -0.42 -6.35 -0.58
CA ILE A 66 0.91 -5.96 -0.08
C ILE A 66 0.79 -4.80 0.92
N TRP A 67 0.00 -3.77 0.63
CA TRP A 67 -0.21 -2.63 1.53
C TRP A 67 -0.79 -3.06 2.90
N PRO A 68 -1.96 -3.71 3.01
CA PRO A 68 -2.51 -4.09 4.32
C PRO A 68 -1.63 -5.11 5.05
N LEU A 69 -0.98 -6.05 4.35
CA LEU A 69 -0.06 -7.01 4.97
C LEU A 69 1.16 -6.32 5.59
N LEU A 70 1.78 -5.37 4.87
CA LEU A 70 2.92 -4.62 5.40
C LEU A 70 2.52 -3.76 6.60
N SER A 71 1.37 -3.10 6.52
CA SER A 71 0.84 -2.34 7.66
C SER A 71 0.59 -3.25 8.87
N TRP A 72 0.00 -4.43 8.65
CA TRP A 72 -0.23 -5.41 9.71
C TRP A 72 1.07 -5.92 10.33
N TRP A 73 2.06 -6.27 9.51
CA TRP A 73 3.37 -6.70 9.98
C TRP A 73 4.08 -5.61 10.78
N LEU A 74 3.98 -4.34 10.36
CA LEU A 74 4.54 -3.22 11.13
C LEU A 74 3.83 -2.99 12.46
N ILE A 75 2.53 -3.27 12.56
CA ILE A 75 1.79 -3.24 13.82
C ILE A 75 2.33 -4.33 14.76
N GLN A 76 2.46 -5.57 14.30
CA GLN A 76 3.01 -6.66 15.10
C GLN A 76 4.42 -6.32 15.61
N ARG A 77 5.29 -5.87 14.72
CA ARG A 77 6.66 -5.49 15.07
C ARG A 77 6.71 -4.27 16.01
N ALA A 78 5.78 -3.33 15.88
CA ALA A 78 5.70 -2.18 16.78
C ALA A 78 5.28 -2.59 18.19
N ASN A 79 4.37 -3.57 18.32
CA ASN A 79 3.97 -4.14 19.61
C ASN A 79 5.13 -4.90 20.27
N GLU A 80 5.92 -5.66 19.51
CA GLU A 80 7.10 -6.38 20.04
C GLU A 80 8.21 -5.44 20.54
N THR A 81 8.33 -4.27 19.91
CA THR A 81 9.38 -3.27 20.21
C THR A 81 8.90 -2.10 21.06
N ASP A 82 7.65 -2.17 21.55
CA ASP A 82 6.94 -1.12 22.29
C ASP A 82 7.04 0.28 21.64
N ASN A 83 7.11 0.32 20.30
CA ASN A 83 7.26 1.55 19.54
C ASN A 83 5.90 2.16 19.21
N ILE A 84 5.37 2.93 20.16
CA ILE A 84 4.06 3.57 20.07
C ILE A 84 3.91 4.44 18.82
N ALA A 85 4.98 5.13 18.41
CA ALA A 85 4.96 6.00 17.23
C ALA A 85 4.73 5.20 15.94
N ARG A 86 5.47 4.09 15.77
CA ARG A 86 5.32 3.18 14.63
C ARG A 86 3.97 2.50 14.63
N LEU A 87 3.47 2.09 15.79
CA LEU A 87 2.15 1.50 15.94
C LEU A 87 1.04 2.45 15.45
N LYS A 88 1.09 3.72 15.88
CA LYS A 88 0.16 4.76 15.43
C LYS A 88 0.26 5.01 13.92
N GLY A 89 1.48 5.07 13.39
CA GLY A 89 1.71 5.25 11.96
C GLY A 89 1.12 4.11 11.12
N ALA A 90 1.44 2.86 11.47
CA ALA A 90 0.95 1.68 10.78
C ALA A 90 -0.58 1.52 10.89
N SER A 91 -1.15 1.82 12.06
CA SER A 91 -2.62 1.83 12.26
C SER A 91 -3.29 2.89 11.38
N MET A 92 -2.70 4.07 11.26
CA MET A 92 -3.20 5.12 10.37
C MET A 92 -3.08 4.72 8.89
N SER A 93 -2.04 3.97 8.53
CA SER A 93 -1.90 3.39 7.18
C SER A 93 -3.05 2.43 6.85
N ILE A 94 -3.46 1.57 7.79
CA ILE A 94 -4.64 0.70 7.62
C ILE A 94 -5.93 1.53 7.46
N LYS A 95 -6.11 2.59 8.25
CA LYS A 95 -7.27 3.47 8.12
C LYS A 95 -7.33 4.12 6.73
N LEU A 96 -6.19 4.61 6.24
CA LEU A 96 -6.10 5.16 4.88
C LEU A 96 -6.40 4.12 3.82
N TYR A 97 -5.92 2.88 4.01
CA TYR A 97 -6.25 1.77 3.12
C TYR A 97 -7.77 1.50 3.07
N LEU A 98 -8.46 1.50 4.21
CA LEU A 98 -9.92 1.34 4.26
C LEU A 98 -10.66 2.48 3.55
N VAL A 99 -10.21 3.73 3.75
CA VAL A 99 -10.76 4.88 3.02
C VAL A 99 -10.53 4.73 1.52
N TRP A 100 -9.34 4.29 1.11
CA TRP A 100 -9.03 4.03 -0.30
C TRP A 100 -9.93 2.94 -0.90
N LEU A 101 -10.17 1.83 -0.19
CA LEU A 101 -11.11 0.79 -0.63
C LEU A 101 -12.52 1.34 -0.82
N LEU A 102 -13.00 2.14 0.12
CA LEU A 102 -14.34 2.73 0.05
C LEU A 102 -14.50 3.74 -1.10
N LEU A 103 -13.45 4.49 -1.41
CA LEU A 103 -13.51 5.52 -2.46
C LEU A 103 -13.28 4.97 -3.87
N PHE A 104 -12.46 3.94 -4.02
CA PHE A 104 -12.05 3.46 -5.34
C PHE A 104 -12.61 2.07 -5.67
N ILE A 105 -12.53 1.11 -4.74
CA ILE A 105 -12.94 -0.26 -5.04
C ILE A 105 -14.46 -0.44 -4.98
N VAL A 106 -15.11 0.09 -3.94
CA VAL A 106 -16.56 -0.09 -3.75
C VAL A 106 -17.38 0.51 -4.91
N PRO A 107 -17.13 1.75 -5.38
CA PRO A 107 -17.87 2.31 -6.50
C PRO A 107 -17.61 1.55 -7.80
N SER A 108 -16.38 1.11 -8.06
CA SER A 108 -16.05 0.31 -9.24
C SER A 108 -16.75 -1.04 -9.26
N MET A 109 -16.94 -1.67 -8.10
CA MET A 109 -17.75 -2.89 -8.02
C MET A 109 -19.23 -2.59 -8.26
N MET A 110 -19.77 -1.53 -7.65
CA MET A 110 -21.18 -1.14 -7.83
C MET A 110 -21.50 -0.79 -9.29
N SER A 111 -20.62 -0.07 -9.99
CA SER A 111 -20.81 0.23 -11.42
C SER A 111 -20.82 -1.05 -12.25
N LEU A 112 -19.92 -2.00 -11.95
CA LEU A 112 -19.86 -3.28 -12.65
C LEU A 112 -21.15 -4.10 -12.49
N PHE A 113 -21.73 -4.13 -11.28
CA PHE A 113 -23.01 -4.80 -11.03
C PHE A 113 -24.18 -4.09 -11.73
N SER A 114 -24.17 -2.76 -11.79
CA SER A 114 -25.23 -1.97 -12.45
C SER A 114 -25.25 -2.11 -13.98
N GLU A 115 -24.11 -2.42 -14.62
CA GLU A 115 -24.06 -2.65 -16.08
C GLU A 115 -24.43 -4.10 -16.46
N SER A 116 -24.51 -5.00 -15.47
CA SER A 116 -24.77 -6.44 -15.67
C SER A 116 -26.23 -6.88 -15.47
N GLY A 117 -27.14 -5.95 -15.15
CA GLY A 117 -28.58 -6.19 -14.96
C GLY A 117 -29.43 -5.35 -15.90
#